data_AF-A0A1S3HF32-F1
#
_entry.id   AF-A0A1S3HF32-F1
#
_cell.length_a   1.000
_cell.length_b   1.000
_cell.length_c   1.000
_cell.angle_alpha   90.00
_cell.angle_beta   90.00
_cell.angle_gamma   90.00
#
_symmetry.space_group_name_H-M   'P 1'
#
loop_
_entity.id
_entity.type
_entity.pdbx_description
1 polymer ?
#
loop_
_entity_poly.entity_id
_entity_poly.type
_entity_poly.pdbx_seq_one_letter_code
_entity_poly.pdbx_strand_id
1 'polypeptide(L)'
;MAQAARFLVIILCVNVVTVTANEMGNRESDYYNWMDEIAQAACTGVMTVDGTVYAVRRYCVASGQPICSTVCTNQGLTCFEALHVYPNQPRLSETHGEAVGEVGPWVHRYGSCGSTHCGPNYCCCRG
;
A
#
# COMPACT_ATOMS: atom_id res chain seq x y z
N MET A 1 3.41 -10.92 -53.86
CA MET A 1 2.40 -11.13 -52.79
C MET A 1 2.97 -11.73 -51.50
N ALA A 2 3.97 -12.61 -51.53
CA ALA A 2 4.54 -13.22 -50.32
C ALA A 2 5.28 -12.26 -49.36
N GLN A 3 5.87 -11.17 -49.87
CA GLN A 3 6.68 -10.23 -49.06
C GLN A 3 5.82 -9.30 -48.19
N ALA A 4 4.66 -8.86 -48.69
CA ALA A 4 3.71 -8.05 -47.93
C ALA A 4 3.09 -8.82 -46.76
N ALA A 5 2.79 -10.12 -46.97
CA ALA A 5 2.28 -10.98 -45.91
C ALA A 5 3.30 -11.18 -44.78
N ARG A 6 4.59 -11.32 -45.11
CA ARG A 6 5.66 -11.43 -44.10
C ARG A 6 5.82 -10.16 -43.27
N PHE A 7 5.74 -8.98 -43.89
CA PHE A 7 5.79 -7.71 -43.17
C PHE A 7 4.60 -7.52 -42.23
N LEU A 8 3.40 -7.90 -42.66
CA LEU A 8 2.20 -7.80 -41.84
C LEU A 8 2.28 -8.70 -40.59
N VAL A 9 2.81 -9.92 -40.74
CA VAL A 9 3.03 -10.85 -39.62
C VAL A 9 4.02 -10.29 -38.61
N ILE A 10 5.14 -9.70 -39.06
CA ILE A 10 6.14 -9.10 -38.16
C ILE A 10 5.52 -7.94 -37.37
N ILE A 11 4.77 -7.05 -38.04
CA ILE A 11 4.12 -5.91 -37.38
C ILE A 11 3.11 -6.41 -36.34
N LEU A 12 2.29 -7.41 -36.67
CA LEU A 12 1.35 -8.01 -35.73
C LEU A 12 2.07 -8.63 -34.52
N CYS A 13 3.14 -9.39 -34.73
CA CYS A 13 3.92 -9.98 -33.64
C CYS A 13 4.53 -8.92 -32.71
N VAL A 14 5.11 -7.85 -33.28
CA VAL A 14 5.69 -6.77 -32.47
C VAL A 14 4.61 -6.09 -31.64
N ASN A 15 3.46 -5.74 -32.24
CA ASN A 15 2.35 -5.11 -31.52
C ASN A 15 1.81 -6.03 -30.40
N VAL A 16 1.64 -7.33 -30.65
CA VAL A 16 1.17 -8.30 -29.65
C VAL A 16 2.17 -8.43 -28.48
N VAL A 17 3.47 -8.47 -28.77
CA VAL A 17 4.50 -8.54 -27.72
C VAL A 17 4.54 -7.26 -26.89
N THR A 18 4.43 -6.08 -27.52
CA THR A 18 4.44 -4.81 -26.80
C THR A 18 3.20 -4.60 -25.94
N VAL A 19 2.02 -5.02 -26.42
CA VAL A 19 0.76 -4.90 -25.66
C VAL A 19 0.79 -5.84 -24.45
N THR A 20 1.20 -7.10 -24.62
CA THR A 20 1.26 -8.06 -23.50
C THR A 20 2.33 -7.71 -22.47
N ALA A 21 3.49 -7.17 -22.89
CA ALA A 21 4.51 -6.67 -21.97
C ALA A 21 4.02 -5.47 -21.13
N ASN A 22 3.32 -4.51 -21.76
CA ASN A 22 2.71 -3.40 -21.04
C ASN A 22 1.60 -3.85 -20.08
N GLU A 23 0.77 -4.82 -20.47
CA GLU A 23 -0.27 -5.37 -19.60
C GLU A 23 0.30 -6.14 -18.41
N MET A 24 1.40 -6.88 -18.58
CA MET A 24 2.10 -7.55 -17.48
C MET A 24 2.77 -6.54 -16.54
N GLY A 25 3.45 -5.52 -17.08
CA GLY A 25 4.07 -4.47 -16.27
C GLY A 25 3.05 -3.65 -15.49
N ASN A 26 1.92 -3.30 -16.11
CA ASN A 26 0.85 -2.56 -15.44
C ASN A 26 0.12 -3.41 -14.38
N ARG A 27 0.05 -4.73 -14.57
CA ARG A 27 -0.47 -5.67 -13.55
C ARG A 27 0.45 -5.83 -12.36
N GLU A 28 1.76 -5.64 -12.51
CA GLU A 28 2.71 -5.70 -11.40
C GLU A 28 2.71 -4.39 -10.59
N SER A 29 2.55 -3.23 -11.25
CA SER A 29 2.48 -1.93 -10.56
C SER A 29 1.11 -1.64 -9.91
N ASP A 30 0.00 -2.16 -10.45
CA ASP A 30 -1.34 -2.03 -9.85
C ASP A 30 -1.63 -3.06 -8.73
N TYR A 31 -0.79 -4.11 -8.59
CA TYR A 31 -0.94 -5.14 -7.54
C TYR A 31 -0.18 -4.82 -6.23
N TYR A 32 0.68 -3.79 -6.24
CA TYR A 32 1.36 -3.36 -5.03
C TYR A 32 0.41 -2.56 -4.14
N ASN A 33 0.06 -3.11 -2.98
CA ASN A 33 -0.82 -2.44 -2.05
C ASN A 33 -0.05 -1.34 -1.30
N TRP A 34 0.14 -0.19 -1.95
CA TRP A 34 0.91 0.95 -1.44
C TRP A 34 0.51 1.39 -0.03
N MET A 35 -0.74 1.12 0.38
CA MET A 35 -1.18 1.38 1.75
C MET A 35 -0.50 0.46 2.76
N ASP A 36 -0.35 -0.82 2.44
CA ASP A 36 0.37 -1.77 3.30
C ASP A 36 1.84 -1.36 3.43
N GLU A 37 2.45 -0.91 2.33
CA GLU A 37 3.84 -0.46 2.33
C GLU A 37 4.03 0.78 3.19
N ILE A 38 3.18 1.79 3.03
CA ILE A 38 3.20 2.99 3.87
C ILE A 38 2.93 2.64 5.32
N ALA A 39 1.96 1.77 5.59
CA ALA A 39 1.65 1.35 6.95
C ALA A 39 2.85 0.61 7.57
N GLN A 40 3.48 -0.31 6.84
CA GLN A 40 4.64 -1.06 7.30
C GLN A 40 5.83 -0.15 7.55
N ALA A 41 6.13 0.78 6.64
CA ALA A 41 7.19 1.76 6.79
C ALA A 41 6.93 2.69 7.99
N ALA A 42 5.71 3.20 8.13
CA ALA A 42 5.32 4.05 9.25
C ALA A 42 5.39 3.33 10.59
N CYS A 43 4.84 2.11 10.70
CA CYS A 43 4.91 1.30 11.90
C CYS A 43 6.37 1.00 12.29
N THR A 44 7.23 0.73 11.30
CA THR A 44 8.66 0.49 11.54
C THR A 44 9.35 1.76 12.03
N GLY A 45 9.06 2.91 11.40
CA GLY A 45 9.70 4.19 11.75
C GLY A 45 9.26 4.77 13.11
N VAL A 46 8.08 4.41 13.61
CA VAL A 46 7.58 4.87 14.93
C VAL A 46 7.90 3.89 16.06
N MET A 47 8.46 2.72 15.75
CA MET A 47 8.88 1.74 16.74
C MET A 47 10.08 2.26 17.54
N THR A 48 10.01 2.16 18.87
CA THR A 48 11.01 2.72 19.79
C THR A 48 11.90 1.68 20.46
N VAL A 49 11.67 0.40 20.19
CA VAL A 49 12.44 -0.72 20.74
C VAL A 49 12.83 -1.71 19.64
N ASP A 50 13.82 -2.54 19.89
CA ASP A 50 14.23 -3.58 18.94
C ASP A 50 13.14 -4.66 18.80
N GLY A 51 13.00 -5.22 17.60
CA GLY A 51 12.10 -6.34 17.34
C GLY A 51 11.54 -6.36 15.92
N THR A 52 10.68 -7.34 15.65
CA THR A 52 9.97 -7.43 14.36
C THR A 52 8.69 -6.61 14.42
N VAL A 53 8.46 -5.79 13.39
CA VAL A 53 7.28 -4.92 13.28
C VAL A 53 6.37 -5.42 12.17
N TYR A 54 5.07 -5.38 12.41
CA TYR A 54 4.02 -5.78 11.47
C TYR A 54 2.95 -4.69 11.41
N ALA A 55 2.60 -4.26 10.20
CA ALA A 55 1.39 -3.51 9.95
C ALA A 55 0.24 -4.49 9.64
N VAL A 56 -0.73 -4.58 10.53
CA VAL A 56 -1.89 -5.47 10.38
C VAL A 56 -3.12 -4.65 10.01
N ARG A 57 -3.78 -4.98 8.90
CA ARG A 57 -5.02 -4.32 8.50
C ARG A 57 -6.10 -4.47 9.56
N ARG A 58 -6.84 -3.39 9.77
CA ARG A 58 -8.02 -3.32 10.63
C ARG A 58 -9.23 -2.93 9.82
N TYR A 59 -10.28 -3.73 9.87
CA TYR A 59 -11.55 -3.40 9.25
C TYR A 59 -12.39 -2.49 10.15
N CYS A 60 -13.20 -1.63 9.52
CA CYS A 60 -14.23 -0.83 10.16
C CYS A 60 -15.60 -1.39 9.75
N VAL A 61 -16.49 -1.58 10.72
CA VAL A 61 -17.90 -1.96 10.52
C VAL A 61 -18.80 -1.00 11.30
N ALA A 62 -20.10 -0.98 10.99
CA ALA A 62 -21.06 -0.06 11.61
C ALA A 62 -21.17 -0.23 13.14
N SER A 63 -20.92 -1.44 13.66
CA SER A 63 -20.79 -1.73 15.08
C SER A 63 -19.87 -2.95 15.30
N GLY A 64 -19.11 -2.94 16.39
CA GLY A 64 -18.28 -4.10 16.79
C GLY A 64 -16.91 -4.19 16.13
N GLN A 65 -16.37 -3.09 15.60
CA GLN A 65 -15.00 -3.06 15.07
C GLN A 65 -13.97 -3.42 16.18
N PRO A 66 -13.04 -4.36 15.93
CA PRO A 66 -12.04 -4.74 16.92
C PRO A 66 -11.09 -3.56 17.16
N ILE A 67 -10.60 -3.40 18.40
CA ILE A 67 -9.51 -2.45 18.67
C ILE A 67 -8.17 -3.06 18.24
N CYS A 68 -7.16 -2.23 17.97
CA CYS A 68 -5.86 -2.73 17.51
C CYS A 68 -5.16 -3.66 18.50
N SER A 69 -5.38 -3.46 19.82
CA SER A 69 -4.90 -4.40 20.83
C SER A 69 -5.40 -5.83 20.59
N THR A 70 -6.70 -6.00 20.32
CA THR A 70 -7.30 -7.29 19.98
C THR A 70 -6.78 -7.82 18.64
N VAL A 71 -6.64 -6.95 17.62
CA VAL A 71 -6.12 -7.35 16.31
C VAL A 71 -4.71 -7.94 16.43
N CYS A 72 -3.80 -7.28 17.13
CA CYS A 72 -2.43 -7.79 17.34
C CYS A 72 -2.42 -9.05 18.22
N THR A 73 -3.23 -9.08 19.30
CA THR A 73 -3.29 -10.22 20.21
C THR A 73 -3.75 -11.50 19.49
N ASN A 74 -4.69 -11.38 18.55
CA ASN A 74 -5.14 -12.51 17.72
C ASN A 74 -4.03 -13.07 16.80
N GLN A 75 -2.95 -12.31 16.58
CA GLN A 75 -1.77 -12.75 15.84
C GLN A 75 -0.62 -13.18 16.78
N GLY A 76 -0.83 -13.20 18.10
CA GLY A 76 0.23 -13.45 19.08
C GLY A 76 1.23 -12.30 19.21
N LEU A 77 0.84 -11.07 18.86
CA LEU A 77 1.70 -9.89 18.83
C LEU A 77 1.24 -8.83 19.84
N THR A 78 2.15 -7.92 20.20
CA THR A 78 1.85 -6.77 21.05
C THR A 78 1.55 -5.54 20.20
N CYS A 79 0.43 -4.86 20.45
CA CYS A 79 0.15 -3.58 19.80
C CYS A 79 0.93 -2.43 20.43
N PHE A 80 1.46 -1.50 19.62
CA PHE A 80 2.13 -0.30 20.12
C PHE A 80 1.69 1.01 19.45
N GLU A 81 1.01 0.96 18.31
CA GLU A 81 0.51 2.14 17.59
C GLU A 81 -0.67 1.74 16.70
N ALA A 82 -1.50 2.71 16.30
CA ALA A 82 -2.53 2.53 15.29
C ALA A 82 -2.50 3.67 14.28
N LEU A 83 -2.78 3.37 13.01
CA LEU A 83 -2.63 4.31 11.90
C LEU A 83 -3.92 4.40 11.07
N HIS A 84 -4.19 5.59 10.52
CA HIS A 84 -5.05 5.74 9.34
C HIS A 84 -4.17 6.09 8.15
N VAL A 85 -4.04 5.17 7.19
CA VAL A 85 -3.46 5.44 5.87
C VAL A 85 -4.59 5.86 4.93
N TYR A 86 -4.56 7.10 4.44
CA TYR A 86 -5.67 7.65 3.69
C TYR A 86 -5.64 7.21 2.23
N PRO A 87 -6.74 6.68 1.66
CA PRO A 87 -6.86 6.48 0.21
C PRO A 87 -6.88 7.80 -0.55
N ASN A 88 -6.71 7.68 -1.88
CA ASN A 88 -6.98 8.75 -2.85
C ASN A 88 -6.23 10.06 -2.55
N GLN A 89 -5.02 9.94 -2.01
CA GLN A 89 -4.16 11.10 -1.78
C GLN A 89 -3.47 11.53 -3.07
N PRO A 90 -3.12 12.83 -3.18
CA PRO A 90 -2.29 13.30 -4.28
C PRO A 90 -1.00 12.47 -4.38
N ARG A 91 -0.76 11.91 -5.56
CA ARG A 91 0.54 11.35 -5.92
C ARG A 91 1.39 12.50 -6.42
N LEU A 92 2.52 12.73 -5.76
CA LEU A 92 3.49 13.72 -6.21
C LEU A 92 4.09 13.29 -7.55
N SER A 93 4.51 14.25 -8.36
CA SER A 93 5.25 13.98 -9.59
C SER A 93 6.48 13.10 -9.29
N GLU A 94 6.75 12.15 -10.18
CA GLU A 94 7.97 11.34 -10.13
C GLU A 94 9.22 12.22 -10.35
N THR A 95 9.07 13.36 -11.02
CA THR A 95 10.11 14.36 -11.18
C THR A 95 10.21 15.20 -9.91
N HIS A 96 11.29 15.00 -9.14
CA HIS A 96 11.49 15.69 -7.86
C HIS A 96 11.29 17.21 -7.92
N GLY A 97 11.78 17.86 -8.99
CA GLY A 97 11.68 19.31 -9.15
C GLY A 97 10.26 19.85 -9.38
N GLU A 98 9.32 19.02 -9.81
CA GLU A 98 7.95 19.43 -10.15
C GLU A 98 7.00 19.40 -8.95
N ALA A 99 7.34 18.63 -7.90
CA ALA A 99 6.52 18.47 -6.70
C ALA A 99 7.11 19.19 -5.46
N VAL A 100 8.05 20.12 -5.67
CA VAL A 100 8.69 20.84 -4.56
C VAL A 100 7.65 21.68 -3.81
N GLY A 101 7.49 21.40 -2.52
CA GLY A 101 6.54 22.11 -1.64
C GLY A 101 5.11 21.57 -1.66
N GLU A 102 4.85 20.50 -2.42
CA GLU A 102 3.56 19.84 -2.46
C GLU A 102 3.41 18.79 -1.34
N VAL A 103 2.19 18.61 -0.86
CA VAL A 103 1.87 17.58 0.15
C VAL A 103 1.55 16.27 -0.56
N GLY A 104 2.36 15.26 -0.29
CA GLY A 104 2.13 13.90 -0.79
C GLY A 104 1.19 13.08 0.10
N PRO A 105 1.27 11.74 0.01
CA PRO A 105 0.54 10.84 0.90
C PRO A 105 0.84 11.15 2.37
N TRP A 106 -0.19 11.06 3.22
CA TRP A 106 -0.07 11.29 4.65
C TRP A 106 -0.80 10.20 5.45
N VAL A 107 -0.38 10.07 6.70
CA VAL A 107 -0.88 9.06 7.64
C VAL A 107 -1.23 9.75 8.95
N HIS A 108 -2.38 9.43 9.53
CA HIS A 108 -2.71 9.86 10.89
C HIS A 108 -2.26 8.81 11.90
N ARG A 109 -1.55 9.25 12.94
CA ARG A 109 -1.13 8.43 14.07
C ARG A 109 -2.07 8.63 15.25
N TYR A 110 -2.55 7.54 15.84
CA TYR A 110 -3.48 7.60 16.96
C TYR A 110 -2.80 7.65 18.33
N GLY A 111 -1.56 7.18 18.44
CA GLY A 111 -0.84 7.01 19.71
C GLY A 111 -1.51 6.02 20.66
N SER A 112 -2.45 5.20 20.18
CA SER A 112 -3.27 4.31 21.00
C SER A 112 -3.78 3.11 20.22
N CYS A 113 -3.70 1.96 20.87
CA CYS A 113 -4.24 0.68 20.38
C CYS A 113 -5.72 0.45 20.76
N GLY A 114 -6.31 1.38 21.52
CA GLY A 114 -7.66 1.27 22.09
C GLY A 114 -8.75 2.02 21.33
N SER A 115 -8.44 2.60 20.17
CA SER A 115 -9.43 3.36 19.40
C SER A 115 -10.59 2.48 18.94
N THR A 116 -11.81 2.86 19.34
CA THR A 116 -13.05 2.14 19.03
C THR A 116 -13.77 2.70 17.81
N HIS A 117 -13.32 3.79 17.21
CA HIS A 117 -13.98 4.38 16.04
C HIS A 117 -13.37 3.87 14.72
N CYS A 118 -13.99 4.23 13.60
CA CYS A 118 -13.55 3.86 12.25
C CYS A 118 -12.39 4.70 11.71
N GLY A 119 -11.53 5.13 12.63
CA GLY A 119 -10.34 5.89 12.32
C GLY A 119 -9.21 4.96 11.89
N PRO A 120 -8.61 4.17 12.79
CA PRO A 120 -7.49 3.34 12.38
C PRO A 120 -7.91 2.26 11.37
N ASN A 121 -7.19 2.16 10.25
CA ASN A 121 -7.31 1.07 9.28
C ASN A 121 -6.08 0.15 9.27
N TYR A 122 -5.03 0.49 10.04
CA TYR A 122 -3.89 -0.38 10.33
C TYR A 122 -3.53 -0.35 11.82
N CYS A 123 -3.02 -1.48 12.30
CA CYS A 123 -2.50 -1.69 13.64
C CYS A 123 -1.00 -1.99 13.56
N CYS A 124 -0.19 -1.25 14.29
CA CYS A 124 1.23 -1.53 14.41
C CYS A 124 1.44 -2.54 15.55
N CYS A 125 1.85 -3.74 15.16
CA CYS A 125 2.07 -4.86 16.05
C CYS A 125 3.56 -5.21 16.09
N ARG A 126 4.04 -5.73 17.20
CA ARG A 126 5.42 -6.22 17.36
C ARG A 126 5.46 -7.63 17.92
N GLY A 127 6.48 -8.38 17.50
CA GLY A 127 6.87 -9.66 18.10
C GLY A 127 7.54 -9.50 19.46
#